data_AF-A0A957XZW1-F1
#
_entry.id   AF-A0A957XZW1-F1
#
_cell.length_a   1.000
_cell.length_b   1.000
_cell.length_c   1.000
_cell.angle_alpha   90.00
_cell.angle_beta   90.00
_cell.angle_gamma   90.00
#
_symmetry.space_group_name_H-M   'P 1'
#
loop_
_entity.id
_entity.type
_entity.pdbx_description
1 polymer ?
#
loop_
_entity_poly.entity_id
_entity_poly.type
_entity_poly.pdbx_seq_one_letter_code
_entity_poly.pdbx_strand_id
1 'polypeptide(L)'
;DKAAAVIFCPSNPYLSLDPILHLPGMADHLSSLDAPVIAVSPIVGGLALKGPAAKIMAELGVEVSPVAVARHLAQQIRLDGFVLDETDAASEAVVETLGVAALVTDTIMVNHASKVRLAQNVLDFAVSLA
;
A
#
# COMPACT_ATOMS: atom_id res chain seq x y z
N ASP A 1 -0.96 17.64 10.20
CA ASP A 1 -2.28 18.12 9.74
C ASP A 1 -2.25 19.09 8.56
N LYS A 2 -1.22 19.05 7.69
CA LYS A 2 -1.16 19.87 6.45
C LYS A 2 -0.72 19.07 5.22
N ALA A 3 -0.58 17.75 5.36
CA ALA A 3 -0.19 16.91 4.24
C ALA A 3 -1.38 16.80 3.28
N ALA A 4 -1.13 16.87 1.98
CA ALA A 4 -2.16 16.65 0.97
C ALA A 4 -2.51 15.16 0.80
N ALA A 5 -1.61 14.27 1.22
CA ALA A 5 -1.81 12.82 1.27
C ALA A 5 -0.81 12.17 2.23
N VAL A 6 -1.13 10.99 2.74
CA VAL A 6 -0.19 10.10 3.44
C VAL A 6 0.05 8.88 2.55
N ILE A 7 1.31 8.62 2.22
CA ILE A 7 1.69 7.53 1.31
C ILE A 7 2.65 6.58 2.01
N PHE A 8 2.22 5.33 2.19
CA PHE A 8 3.09 4.23 2.57
C PHE A 8 3.74 3.65 1.32
N CYS A 9 5.04 3.90 1.18
CA CYS A 9 5.90 3.34 0.15
C CYS A 9 5.87 1.79 0.17
N PRO A 10 6.28 1.11 -0.93
CA PRO A 10 6.29 -0.36 -1.03
C PRO A 10 7.38 -0.99 -0.15
N SER A 11 7.15 -0.93 1.16
CA SER A 11 7.98 -1.41 2.25
C SER A 11 7.38 -2.67 2.85
N ASN A 12 8.16 -3.39 3.65
CA ASN A 12 7.68 -4.59 4.32
C ASN A 12 6.55 -4.22 5.33
N PRO A 13 5.33 -4.79 5.20
CA PRO A 13 4.22 -4.41 6.06
C PRO A 13 4.49 -4.79 7.52
N TYR A 14 5.12 -5.93 7.79
CA TYR A 14 5.35 -6.44 9.15
C TYR A 14 6.58 -5.86 9.84
N LEU A 15 7.68 -5.68 9.11
CA LEU A 15 8.94 -5.19 9.71
C LEU A 15 9.11 -3.69 9.67
N SER A 16 8.39 -3.00 8.79
CA SER A 16 8.58 -1.56 8.57
C SER A 16 7.33 -0.77 8.88
N LEU A 17 6.17 -1.18 8.37
CA LEU A 17 4.93 -0.42 8.58
C LEU A 17 4.32 -0.71 9.96
N ASP A 18 4.13 -1.98 10.33
CA ASP A 18 3.52 -2.37 11.60
C ASP A 18 4.19 -1.69 12.81
N PRO A 19 5.54 -1.62 12.95
CA PRO A 19 6.14 -0.90 14.07
C PRO A 19 5.76 0.59 14.15
N ILE A 20 5.50 1.23 13.02
CA ILE A 20 5.05 2.63 12.94
C ILE A 20 3.55 2.71 13.26
N LEU A 21 2.74 1.83 12.67
CA LEU A 21 1.27 1.84 12.82
C LEU A 21 0.81 1.46 14.23
N HIS A 22 1.59 0.64 14.95
CA HIS A 22 1.31 0.25 16.33
C HIS A 22 1.77 1.29 17.37
N LEU A 23 2.34 2.43 16.95
CA LEU A 23 2.59 3.53 17.88
C LEU A 23 1.26 4.05 18.46
N PRO A 24 1.18 4.31 19.79
CA PRO A 24 -0.04 4.76 20.42
C PRO A 24 -0.63 6.01 19.74
N GLY A 25 -1.91 5.94 19.35
CA GLY A 25 -2.62 7.03 18.69
C GLY A 25 -2.34 7.20 17.19
N MET A 26 -1.49 6.38 16.57
CA MET A 26 -1.18 6.50 15.13
C MET A 26 -2.41 6.21 14.25
N ALA A 27 -3.13 5.12 14.51
CA ALA A 27 -4.34 4.78 13.77
C ALA A 27 -5.44 5.84 13.90
N ASP A 28 -5.63 6.38 15.11
CA ASP A 28 -6.58 7.47 15.38
C ASP A 28 -6.16 8.75 14.65
N HIS A 29 -4.85 9.06 14.67
CA HIS A 29 -4.31 10.21 13.95
C HIS A 29 -4.58 10.11 12.46
N LEU A 30 -4.23 8.99 11.82
CA LEU A 30 -4.49 8.74 10.39
C LEU A 30 -5.98 8.85 10.07
N SER A 31 -6.85 8.31 10.93
CA SER A 31 -8.31 8.39 10.76
C SER A 31 -8.86 9.81 10.89
N SER A 32 -8.18 10.69 11.64
CA SER A 32 -8.57 12.09 11.83
C SER A 32 -8.12 13.03 10.71
N LEU A 33 -7.27 12.58 9.79
CA LEU A 33 -6.77 13.40 8.69
C LEU A 33 -7.84 13.58 7.61
N ASP A 34 -8.00 14.79 7.09
CA ASP A 34 -8.80 15.03 5.87
C ASP A 34 -8.10 14.52 4.60
N ALA A 35 -6.80 14.23 4.68
CA ALA A 35 -5.97 13.79 3.57
C ALA A 35 -6.08 12.27 3.33
N PRO A 36 -6.11 11.79 2.07
CA PRO A 36 -6.17 10.36 1.77
C PRO A 36 -4.93 9.62 2.27
N VAL A 37 -5.16 8.42 2.79
CA VAL A 37 -4.13 7.47 3.24
C VAL A 37 -4.01 6.35 2.21
N ILE A 38 -2.84 6.26 1.58
CA ILE A 38 -2.59 5.37 0.44
C ILE A 38 -1.40 4.47 0.76
N ALA A 39 -1.45 3.21 0.32
CA ALA A 39 -0.30 2.31 0.38
C ALA A 39 0.02 1.73 -1.00
N VAL A 40 1.31 1.54 -1.28
CA VAL A 40 1.79 0.85 -2.49
C VAL A 40 2.21 -0.57 -2.14
N SER A 41 1.74 -1.55 -2.90
CA SER A 41 2.07 -2.95 -2.65
C SER A 41 3.58 -3.21 -2.75
N PRO A 42 4.20 -3.90 -1.78
CA PRO A 42 5.56 -4.43 -1.90
C PRO A 42 5.61 -5.80 -2.61
N ILE A 43 4.44 -6.40 -2.89
CA ILE A 43 4.29 -7.69 -3.55
C ILE A 43 3.86 -7.46 -5.00
N VAL A 44 4.56 -8.12 -5.92
CA VAL A 44 4.29 -8.13 -7.36
C VAL A 44 4.30 -9.58 -7.85
N GLY A 45 3.18 -10.05 -8.41
CA GLY A 45 3.08 -11.41 -8.99
C GLY A 45 3.41 -12.53 -8.00
N GLY A 46 3.04 -12.35 -6.73
CA GLY A 46 3.32 -13.31 -5.65
C GLY A 46 4.75 -13.28 -5.09
N LEU A 47 5.57 -12.29 -5.49
CA LEU A 47 6.94 -12.11 -5.02
C LEU A 47 7.12 -10.75 -4.34
N ALA A 48 7.96 -10.67 -3.31
CA ALA A 48 8.34 -9.38 -2.74
C ALA A 48 9.41 -8.70 -3.61
N LEU A 49 9.22 -7.41 -3.94
CA LEU A 49 10.19 -6.64 -4.72
C LEU A 49 11.55 -6.53 -4.02
N LYS A 50 11.53 -6.35 -2.69
CA LYS A 50 12.73 -6.26 -1.86
C LYS A 50 12.49 -6.84 -0.48
N GLY A 51 13.58 -7.38 0.09
CA GLY A 51 13.61 -7.83 1.47
C GLY A 51 12.75 -9.08 1.73
N PRO A 52 12.56 -9.44 3.01
CA PRO A 52 11.98 -10.72 3.40
C PRO A 52 10.44 -10.71 3.48
N ALA A 53 9.74 -9.76 2.86
CA ALA A 53 8.28 -9.62 3.05
C ALA A 53 7.52 -10.90 2.66
N ALA A 54 7.79 -11.46 1.48
CA ALA A 54 7.18 -12.71 1.03
C ALA A 54 7.49 -13.90 1.96
N LYS A 55 8.74 -13.96 2.45
CA LYS A 55 9.16 -15.00 3.40
C LYS A 55 8.39 -14.88 4.72
N ILE A 56 8.27 -13.69 5.26
CA ILE A 56 7.57 -13.43 6.53
C ILE A 56 6.09 -13.73 6.40
N MET A 57 5.45 -13.31 5.30
CA MET A 57 4.06 -13.65 5.01
C MET A 57 3.87 -15.18 5.02
N ALA A 58 4.73 -15.91 4.31
CA ALA A 58 4.67 -17.37 4.28
C ALA A 58 4.90 -18.01 5.68
N GLU A 59 5.86 -17.50 6.45
CA GLU A 59 6.13 -17.98 7.82
C GLU A 59 4.97 -17.68 8.79
N LEU A 60 4.22 -16.60 8.56
CA LEU A 60 3.01 -16.25 9.30
C LEU A 60 1.76 -17.00 8.79
N GLY A 61 1.89 -17.86 7.77
CA GLY A 61 0.75 -18.56 7.16
C GLY A 61 -0.18 -17.64 6.36
N VAL A 62 0.30 -16.45 5.98
CA VAL A 62 -0.43 -15.48 5.16
C VAL A 62 -0.09 -15.71 3.69
N GLU A 63 -1.11 -15.65 2.82
CA GLU A 63 -0.91 -15.71 1.38
C GLU A 63 0.02 -14.58 0.91
N VAL A 64 1.04 -14.89 0.12
CA VAL A 64 1.92 -13.88 -0.50
C VAL A 64 1.20 -13.23 -1.67
N SER A 65 0.29 -12.30 -1.39
CA SER A 65 -0.47 -11.58 -2.40
C SER A 65 -0.58 -10.09 -2.04
N PRO A 66 -0.73 -9.20 -3.03
CA PRO A 66 -1.01 -7.79 -2.76
C PRO A 66 -2.35 -7.60 -2.02
N VAL A 67 -3.34 -8.47 -2.28
CA VAL A 67 -4.63 -8.46 -1.57
C VAL A 67 -4.45 -8.74 -0.08
N ALA A 68 -3.60 -9.69 0.29
CA ALA A 68 -3.31 -9.97 1.70
C ALA A 68 -2.66 -8.77 2.40
N VAL A 69 -1.77 -8.05 1.71
CA VAL A 69 -1.17 -6.80 2.23
C VAL A 69 -2.22 -5.71 2.40
N ALA A 70 -3.06 -5.46 1.39
CA ALA A 70 -4.14 -4.47 1.47
C ALA A 70 -5.07 -4.75 2.66
N ARG A 71 -5.48 -6.02 2.82
CA ARG A 71 -6.32 -6.47 3.93
C ARG A 71 -5.66 -6.27 5.29
N HIS A 72 -4.38 -6.63 5.40
CA HIS A 72 -3.59 -6.47 6.64
C HIS A 72 -3.52 -5.00 7.08
N LEU A 73 -3.31 -4.07 6.14
CA LEU A 73 -3.26 -2.64 6.44
C LEU A 73 -4.65 -2.06 6.75
N ALA A 74 -5.66 -2.39 5.94
CA ALA A 74 -7.03 -1.90 6.13
C ALA A 74 -7.69 -2.36 7.44
N GLN A 75 -7.19 -3.45 8.05
CA GLN A 75 -7.63 -3.88 9.38
C GLN A 75 -7.05 -3.05 10.53
N GLN A 76 -5.94 -2.33 10.29
CA GLN A 76 -5.22 -1.58 11.32
C GLN A 76 -5.48 -0.07 11.25
N ILE A 77 -5.68 0.46 10.04
CA ILE A 77 -5.80 1.89 9.78
C ILE A 77 -6.89 2.19 8.75
N ARG A 78 -7.37 3.43 8.74
CA ARG A 78 -8.09 3.95 7.56
C ARG A 78 -7.16 3.90 6.36
N LEU A 79 -7.55 3.16 5.33
CA LEU A 79 -6.84 3.02 4.08
C LEU A 79 -7.79 3.42 2.95
N ASP A 80 -7.54 4.57 2.35
CA ASP A 80 -8.41 5.16 1.34
C ASP A 80 -8.05 4.64 -0.07
N GLY A 81 -6.77 4.34 -0.30
CA GLY A 81 -6.28 3.82 -1.58
C GLY A 81 -5.18 2.76 -1.45
N PHE A 82 -5.13 1.84 -2.42
CA PHE A 82 -4.09 0.84 -2.52
C PHE A 82 -3.59 0.69 -3.96
N VAL A 83 -2.26 0.71 -4.14
CA VAL A 83 -1.63 0.68 -5.46
C VAL A 83 -1.08 -0.71 -5.75
N LEU A 84 -1.57 -1.29 -6.84
CA LEU A 84 -1.22 -2.59 -7.37
C LEU A 84 -0.27 -2.44 -8.56
N ASP A 85 0.59 -3.43 -8.75
CA ASP A 85 1.36 -3.55 -9.99
C ASP A 85 0.47 -4.01 -11.15
N GLU A 86 0.84 -3.65 -12.39
CA GLU A 86 0.18 -4.14 -13.60
C GLU A 86 0.12 -5.68 -13.66
N THR A 87 1.13 -6.36 -13.10
CA THR A 87 1.17 -7.82 -12.98
C THR A 87 0.00 -8.37 -12.16
N ASP A 88 -0.51 -7.58 -11.21
CA ASP A 88 -1.56 -7.97 -10.26
C ASP A 88 -2.91 -7.31 -10.57
N ALA A 89 -3.12 -6.77 -11.79
CA ALA A 89 -4.34 -6.08 -12.19
C ALA A 89 -5.63 -6.87 -11.90
N ALA A 90 -5.58 -8.21 -11.99
CA ALA A 90 -6.71 -9.07 -11.67
C ALA A 90 -7.17 -9.00 -10.20
N SER A 91 -6.35 -8.44 -9.29
CA SER A 91 -6.66 -8.25 -7.88
C SER A 91 -7.42 -6.95 -7.59
N GLU A 92 -7.57 -6.06 -8.56
CA GLU A 92 -8.19 -4.73 -8.41
C GLU A 92 -9.57 -4.80 -7.77
N ALA A 93 -10.50 -5.53 -8.40
CA ALA A 93 -11.86 -5.69 -7.90
C ALA A 93 -11.92 -6.33 -6.50
N VAL A 94 -10.96 -7.19 -6.15
CA VAL A 94 -10.90 -7.82 -4.83
C VAL A 94 -10.46 -6.82 -3.77
N VAL A 95 -9.49 -5.95 -4.09
CA VAL A 95 -9.10 -4.83 -3.21
C VAL A 95 -10.27 -3.88 -2.98
N GLU A 96 -11.01 -3.54 -4.04
CA GLU A 96 -12.18 -2.65 -3.93
C GLU A 96 -13.28 -3.21 -3.02
N THR A 97 -13.44 -4.55 -2.95
CA THR A 97 -14.40 -5.17 -2.01
C THR A 97 -14.03 -4.97 -0.54
N LEU A 98 -12.79 -4.53 -0.24
CA LEU A 98 -12.36 -4.15 1.11
C LEU A 98 -12.78 -2.71 1.46
N GLY A 99 -13.44 -1.99 0.55
CA GLY A 99 -13.77 -0.58 0.71
C GLY A 99 -12.59 0.36 0.45
N VAL A 100 -11.55 -0.13 -0.23
CA VAL A 100 -10.31 0.61 -0.53
C VAL A 100 -10.24 0.85 -2.04
N ALA A 101 -10.10 2.09 -2.48
CA ALA A 101 -9.94 2.38 -3.90
C ALA A 101 -8.63 1.77 -4.44
N ALA A 102 -8.63 1.29 -5.67
CA ALA A 102 -7.46 0.67 -6.27
C ALA A 102 -6.89 1.52 -7.40
N LEU A 103 -5.55 1.54 -7.51
CA LEU A 103 -4.82 2.04 -8.67
C LEU A 103 -3.93 0.91 -9.19
N VAL A 104 -4.04 0.58 -10.48
CA VAL A 104 -3.12 -0.34 -11.16
C VAL A 104 -2.11 0.46 -11.98
N THR A 105 -0.81 0.26 -11.74
CA THR A 105 0.28 0.93 -12.48
C THR A 105 1.60 0.16 -12.32
N ASP A 106 2.60 0.38 -13.20
CA ASP A 106 3.96 -0.15 -13.00
C ASP A 106 4.62 0.41 -11.71
N THR A 107 4.78 -0.47 -10.71
CA THR A 107 5.35 -0.16 -9.38
C THR A 107 6.86 -0.45 -9.28
N ILE A 108 7.48 -1.03 -10.30
CA ILE A 108 8.86 -1.50 -10.23
C ILE A 108 9.85 -0.34 -10.46
N MET A 109 10.51 0.08 -9.38
CA MET A 109 11.44 1.21 -9.37
C MET A 109 12.88 0.82 -9.75
N VAL A 110 13.13 0.44 -11.01
CA VAL A 110 14.47 0.08 -11.52
C VAL A 110 15.43 1.27 -11.71
N ASN A 111 14.94 2.49 -11.88
CA ASN A 111 15.78 3.68 -12.08
C ASN A 111 15.07 4.95 -11.54
N HIS A 112 15.70 6.11 -11.68
CA HIS A 112 15.12 7.37 -11.20
C HIS A 112 13.83 7.75 -11.94
N ALA A 113 13.77 7.51 -13.26
CA ALA A 113 12.59 7.83 -14.05
C ALA A 113 11.37 7.00 -13.62
N SER A 114 11.55 5.69 -13.35
CA SER A 114 10.45 4.86 -12.85
C SER A 114 9.99 5.24 -11.44
N LYS A 115 10.89 5.72 -10.57
CA LYS A 115 10.53 6.30 -9.27
C LYS A 115 9.65 7.55 -9.43
N VAL A 116 10.04 8.48 -10.31
CA VAL A 116 9.28 9.71 -10.57
C VAL A 116 7.91 9.39 -11.15
N ARG A 117 7.84 8.47 -12.11
CA ARG A 117 6.57 8.03 -12.71
C ARG A 117 5.64 7.44 -11.66
N LEU A 118 6.12 6.49 -10.83
CA LEU A 118 5.30 5.92 -9.77
C LEU A 118 4.82 7.00 -8.80
N ALA A 119 5.71 7.90 -8.37
CA ALA A 119 5.32 9.01 -7.50
C ALA A 119 4.23 9.89 -8.12
N GLN A 120 4.35 10.24 -9.41
CA GLN A 120 3.34 11.04 -10.10
C GLN A 120 1.99 10.32 -10.14
N ASN A 121 1.97 9.04 -10.53
CA ASN A 121 0.73 8.26 -10.59
C ASN A 121 0.04 8.14 -9.23
N VAL A 122 0.82 7.96 -8.15
CA VAL A 122 0.28 7.92 -6.77
C VAL A 122 -0.25 9.29 -6.33
N LEU A 123 0.41 10.39 -6.71
CA LEU A 123 -0.06 11.75 -6.41
C LEU A 123 -1.34 12.08 -7.18
N ASP A 124 -1.42 11.74 -8.46
CA ASP A 124 -2.62 11.95 -9.28
C ASP A 124 -3.80 11.13 -8.72
N PHE A 125 -3.53 9.89 -8.29
CA PHE A 125 -4.51 9.06 -7.61
C PHE A 125 -4.95 9.67 -6.28
N ALA A 126 -4.03 10.19 -5.47
CA ALA A 126 -4.38 10.89 -4.24
C ALA A 126 -5.30 12.09 -4.49
N VAL A 127 -5.06 12.85 -5.56
CA VAL A 127 -5.94 13.97 -5.95
C VAL A 127 -7.34 13.48 -6.32
N SER A 128 -7.48 12.29 -6.91
CA SER A 128 -8.80 11.72 -7.24
C SER A 128 -9.60 11.19 -6.05
N LEU A 129 -8.95 10.99 -4.89
CA LEU A 129 -9.56 10.49 -3.66
C LEU A 129 -9.95 11.59 -2.67
N ALA A 130 -9.47 12.82 -2.90
CA ALA A 130 -9.75 14.01 -2.08
C ALA A 130 -11.05 14.69 -2.51
#